data_AF-A0A8T3V544-F1
#
_entry.id   AF-A0A8T3V544-F1
#
_cell.length_a   1.000
_cell.length_b   1.000
_cell.length_c   1.000
_cell.angle_alpha   90.00
_cell.angle_beta   90.00
_cell.angle_gamma   90.00
#
_symmetry.space_group_name_H-M   'P 1'
#
loop_
_entity.id
_entity.type
_entity.pdbx_description
1 polymer ?
#
loop_
_entity_poly.entity_id
_entity_poly.type
_entity_poly.pdbx_seq_one_letter_code
_entity_poly.pdbx_strand_id
1 'polypeptide(L)'
;MKEFFKRNRNVLLISLALFLICAIGCAIYAHIAIGDKYGMISQRLYEMKANGTLMTDNKMPRLNTLDLYLHNLGADMVVILGGLLFSVFSVLIVIFNAATIGAPFGTDFTYAVVTILPHGIIEYAALVFSLACAFNITKLEIKMIKNRSFRNTLNEHKRELKDILIMIVIVVVLLAIAAIIECNLVEYIMRWFFGF
;
A
#
# COMPACT_ATOMS: atom_id res chain seq x y z
N MET A 1 -14.48 -7.47 -17.24
CA MET A 1 -14.29 -6.60 -16.06
C MET A 1 -15.47 -6.62 -15.08
N LYS A 2 -16.72 -6.30 -15.49
CA LYS A 2 -17.88 -6.28 -14.56
C LYS A 2 -18.07 -7.57 -13.74
N GLU A 3 -18.01 -8.72 -14.40
CA GLU A 3 -18.14 -10.04 -13.77
C GLU A 3 -17.02 -10.36 -12.76
N PHE A 4 -15.80 -9.87 -13.01
CA PHE A 4 -14.66 -10.04 -12.10
C PHE A 4 -14.90 -9.32 -10.77
N PHE A 5 -15.30 -8.05 -10.82
CA PHE A 5 -15.59 -7.27 -9.62
C PHE A 5 -16.77 -7.84 -8.83
N LYS A 6 -17.83 -8.30 -9.51
CA LYS A 6 -18.98 -8.92 -8.84
C LYS A 6 -18.59 -10.14 -8.02
N ARG A 7 -17.74 -11.02 -8.57
CA ARG A 7 -17.28 -12.23 -7.88
C ARG A 7 -16.34 -11.95 -6.71
N ASN A 8 -15.46 -10.96 -6.88
CA ASN A 8 -14.42 -10.64 -5.91
C ASN A 8 -14.82 -9.52 -4.93
N ARG A 9 -16.07 -9.04 -5.02
CA ARG A 9 -16.57 -7.91 -4.21
C ARG A 9 -16.31 -8.11 -2.72
N ASN A 10 -16.66 -9.28 -2.18
CA ASN A 10 -16.57 -9.50 -0.73
C ASN A 10 -15.12 -9.53 -0.24
N VAL A 11 -14.22 -10.21 -0.96
CA VAL A 11 -12.79 -10.24 -0.59
C VAL A 11 -12.18 -8.85 -0.71
N LEU A 12 -12.48 -8.10 -1.77
CA LEU A 12 -12.02 -6.72 -1.92
C LEU A 12 -12.54 -5.79 -0.81
N LEU A 13 -13.81 -5.91 -0.44
CA LEU A 13 -14.39 -5.11 0.64
C LEU A 13 -13.78 -5.44 2.00
N ILE A 14 -13.53 -6.73 2.29
CA ILE A 14 -12.89 -7.15 3.53
C ILE A 14 -11.45 -6.62 3.58
N SER A 15 -10.69 -6.77 2.49
CA SER A 15 -9.32 -6.24 2.39
C SER A 15 -9.28 -4.72 2.57
N LEU A 16 -10.20 -4.00 1.94
CA LEU A 16 -10.32 -2.55 2.08
C LEU A 16 -10.70 -2.16 3.51
N ALA A 17 -11.68 -2.81 4.11
CA ALA A 17 -12.13 -2.52 5.46
C ALA A 17 -11.01 -2.75 6.48
N LEU A 18 -10.29 -3.88 6.37
CA LEU A 18 -9.14 -4.19 7.22
C LEU A 18 -8.08 -3.08 7.11
N PHE A 19 -7.69 -2.73 5.89
CA PHE A 19 -6.70 -1.67 5.65
C PHE A 19 -7.15 -0.34 6.27
N LEU A 20 -8.38 0.10 6.00
CA LEU A 20 -8.89 1.38 6.49
C LEU A 20 -9.01 1.41 8.02
N ILE A 21 -9.50 0.33 8.65
CA ILE A 21 -9.61 0.26 10.11
C ILE A 21 -8.23 0.39 10.75
N CYS A 22 -7.22 -0.31 10.22
CA CYS A 22 -5.86 -0.25 10.73
C CYS A 22 -5.20 1.12 10.50
N ALA A 23 -5.35 1.69 9.30
CA ALA A 23 -4.78 3.00 8.97
C ALA A 23 -5.41 4.12 9.81
N ILE A 24 -6.74 4.17 9.89
CA ILE A 24 -7.47 5.16 10.68
C ILE A 24 -7.20 4.96 12.18
N GLY A 25 -7.24 3.71 12.65
CA GLY A 25 -6.94 3.39 14.05
C GLY A 25 -5.54 3.84 14.45
N CYS A 26 -4.55 3.62 13.59
CA CYS A 26 -3.18 4.05 13.84
C CYS A 26 -3.04 5.59 13.75
N ALA A 27 -3.72 6.26 12.82
CA ALA A 27 -3.74 7.71 12.75
C ALA A 27 -4.33 8.34 14.03
N ILE A 28 -5.46 7.81 14.51
CA ILE A 28 -6.07 8.28 15.77
C ILE A 28 -5.13 8.05 16.96
N TYR A 29 -4.56 6.85 17.06
CA TYR A 29 -3.60 6.52 18.11
C TYR A 29 -2.37 7.44 18.08
N ALA A 30 -1.79 7.66 16.89
CA ALA A 30 -0.64 8.52 16.71
C ALA A 30 -0.94 9.98 17.07
N HIS A 31 -2.14 10.48 16.76
CA HIS A 31 -2.59 11.81 17.16
C HIS A 31 -2.70 11.95 18.68
N ILE A 32 -3.25 10.95 19.36
CA ILE A 32 -3.33 10.95 20.83
C ILE A 32 -1.92 10.87 21.44
N ALA A 33 -1.04 10.06 20.88
CA ALA A 33 0.31 9.84 21.39
C ALA A 33 1.26 11.03 21.15
N ILE A 34 1.10 11.76 20.05
CA ILE A 34 1.97 12.90 19.71
C ILE A 34 1.66 14.14 20.56
N GLY A 35 0.40 14.32 20.98
CA GLY A 35 -0.06 15.43 21.81
C GLY A 35 0.36 16.80 21.26
N ASP A 36 0.98 17.62 22.11
CA ASP A 36 1.41 18.99 21.79
C ASP A 36 2.50 19.07 20.69
N LYS A 37 3.10 17.95 20.30
CA LYS A 37 4.11 17.88 19.24
C LYS A 37 3.50 17.68 17.84
N TYR A 38 2.18 17.68 17.72
CA TYR A 38 1.49 17.59 16.44
C TYR A 38 1.96 18.69 15.48
N GLY A 39 2.24 18.34 14.22
CA GLY A 39 2.67 19.31 13.21
C GLY A 39 4.12 19.78 13.32
N MET A 40 4.90 19.30 14.30
CA MET A 40 6.27 19.76 14.51
C MET A 40 7.21 19.42 13.34
N ILE A 41 6.90 18.41 12.53
CA ILE A 41 7.71 18.03 11.35
C ILE A 41 7.60 19.14 10.29
N SER A 42 6.39 19.47 9.87
CA SER A 42 6.12 20.53 8.90
C SER A 42 6.62 21.87 9.41
N GLN A 43 6.39 22.20 10.69
CA GLN A 43 6.94 23.42 11.29
C GLN A 43 8.47 23.50 11.15
N ARG A 44 9.20 22.44 11.51
CA ARG A 44 10.66 22.41 11.39
C ARG A 44 11.12 22.55 9.93
N LEU A 45 10.43 21.90 8.99
CA LEU A 45 10.75 22.02 7.57
C LEU A 45 10.56 23.46 7.07
N TYR A 46 9.50 24.14 7.51
CA TYR A 46 9.29 25.56 7.20
C TYR A 46 10.33 26.49 7.82
N GLU A 47 10.71 26.26 9.07
CA GLU A 47 11.77 27.03 9.73
C GLU A 47 13.11 26.86 9.02
N MET A 48 13.46 25.63 8.62
CA MET A 48 14.67 25.37 7.84
C MET A 48 14.64 26.06 6.47
N LYS A 49 13.47 26.11 5.81
CA LYS A 49 13.25 26.85 4.56
C LYS A 49 13.48 28.34 4.74
N ALA A 50 12.89 28.92 5.78
CA ALA A 50 13.00 30.35 6.08
C ALA A 50 14.43 30.77 6.45
N ASN A 51 15.15 29.91 7.17
CA ASN A 51 16.52 30.17 7.61
C ASN A 51 17.58 29.87 6.54
N GLY A 52 17.19 29.39 5.36
CA GLY A 52 18.11 29.02 4.28
C GLY A 52 19.06 27.87 4.64
N THR A 53 18.75 27.10 5.68
CA THR A 53 19.57 25.98 6.17
C THR A 53 19.15 24.63 5.58
N LEU A 54 18.06 24.60 4.81
CA LEU A 54 17.79 23.46 3.94
C LEU A 54 18.95 23.35 2.95
N MET A 55 19.64 22.21 2.98
CA MET A 55 20.69 21.91 2.00
C MET A 55 20.06 21.92 0.60
N THR A 56 20.24 23.03 -0.12
CA THR A 56 19.91 23.20 -1.55
C THR A 56 20.90 22.48 -2.46
N ASP A 57 21.89 21.80 -1.87
CA ASP A 57 22.89 21.08 -2.63
C ASP A 57 22.20 19.88 -3.26
N ASN A 58 22.15 19.90 -4.60
CA ASN A 58 21.59 18.97 -5.60
C ASN A 58 21.96 17.47 -5.43
N LYS A 59 22.00 16.97 -4.21
CA LYS A 59 22.44 15.64 -3.79
C LYS A 59 21.44 14.96 -2.87
N MET A 60 20.15 15.36 -2.90
CA MET A 60 19.15 14.36 -2.55
C MET A 60 19.32 13.21 -3.55
N PRO A 61 19.58 11.98 -3.09
CA PRO A 61 19.66 10.84 -3.99
C PRO A 61 18.35 10.85 -4.78
N ARG A 62 18.42 11.05 -6.09
CA ARG A 62 17.23 10.91 -6.94
C ARG A 62 16.71 9.51 -6.69
N LEU A 63 15.52 9.42 -6.10
CA LEU A 63 14.88 8.15 -5.89
C LEU A 63 14.61 7.57 -7.27
N ASN A 64 15.26 6.45 -7.56
CA ASN A 64 15.10 5.78 -8.83
C ASN A 64 13.72 5.14 -8.86
N THR A 65 12.90 5.51 -9.85
CA THR A 65 11.54 4.98 -10.05
C THR A 65 11.53 3.46 -10.06
N LEU A 66 12.55 2.84 -10.64
CA LEU A 66 12.67 1.39 -10.70
C LEU A 66 12.92 0.79 -9.31
N ASP A 67 13.73 1.45 -8.46
CA ASP A 67 14.04 0.94 -7.13
C ASP A 67 12.81 1.02 -6.21
N LEU A 68 12.07 2.14 -6.25
CA LEU A 68 10.80 2.30 -5.53
C LEU A 68 9.75 1.29 -6.02
N TYR A 69 9.60 1.15 -7.33
CA TYR A 69 8.68 0.18 -7.92
C TYR A 69 9.02 -1.25 -7.48
N LEU A 70 10.29 -1.66 -7.56
CA LEU A 70 10.71 -3.01 -7.17
C LEU A 70 10.57 -3.25 -5.67
N HIS A 71 10.79 -2.23 -4.84
CA HIS A 71 10.59 -2.32 -3.40
C HIS A 71 9.13 -2.62 -3.06
N ASN A 72 8.21 -1.81 -3.58
CA ASN A 72 6.77 -1.98 -3.35
C ASN A 72 6.21 -3.24 -4.00
N LEU A 73 6.69 -3.57 -5.21
CA LEU A 73 6.34 -4.82 -5.88
C LEU A 73 6.78 -6.02 -5.04
N GLY A 74 8.00 -5.99 -4.49
CA GLY A 74 8.50 -7.03 -3.60
C GLY A 74 7.61 -7.22 -2.38
N ALA A 75 7.25 -6.14 -1.70
CA ALA A 75 6.35 -6.17 -0.54
C ALA A 75 4.98 -6.78 -0.90
N ASP A 76 4.35 -6.32 -1.98
CA ASP A 76 3.04 -6.80 -2.42
C ASP A 76 3.06 -8.25 -2.92
N MET A 77 4.14 -8.67 -3.57
CA MET A 77 4.32 -10.07 -3.95
C MET A 77 4.46 -10.97 -2.73
N VAL A 78 5.14 -10.52 -1.67
CA VAL A 78 5.18 -11.26 -0.39
C VAL A 78 3.79 -11.36 0.23
N VAL A 79 2.97 -10.28 0.18
CA VAL A 79 1.57 -10.34 0.62
C VAL A 79 0.78 -11.37 -0.18
N ILE A 80 0.88 -11.38 -1.50
CA ILE A 80 0.18 -12.33 -2.37
C ILE A 80 0.62 -13.76 -2.08
N LEU A 81 1.94 -14.02 -2.01
CA LEU A 81 2.50 -15.33 -1.73
C LEU A 81 2.16 -15.83 -0.32
N GLY A 82 2.02 -14.92 0.65
CA GLY A 82 1.50 -15.23 1.99
C GLY A 82 0.10 -15.83 1.97
N GLY A 83 -0.65 -15.69 0.86
CA GLY A 83 -1.91 -16.38 0.63
C GLY A 83 -1.79 -17.91 0.67
N LEU A 84 -0.60 -18.46 0.35
CA LEU A 84 -0.28 -19.89 0.45
C LEU A 84 -0.12 -20.40 1.89
N LEU A 85 -0.11 -19.47 2.86
CA LEU A 85 -0.03 -19.74 4.29
C LEU A 85 -1.35 -19.32 4.95
N PHE A 86 -2.47 -19.62 4.29
CA PHE A 86 -3.82 -19.23 4.70
C PHE A 86 -3.99 -17.71 4.93
N SER A 87 -3.21 -16.89 4.24
CA SER A 87 -3.21 -15.42 4.33
C SER A 87 -2.86 -14.84 5.72
N VAL A 88 -2.38 -15.64 6.68
CA VAL A 88 -2.05 -15.15 8.03
C VAL A 88 -0.95 -14.09 7.95
N PHE A 89 0.14 -14.40 7.24
CA PHE A 89 1.23 -13.46 7.04
C PHE A 89 0.82 -12.26 6.18
N SER A 90 -0.01 -12.47 5.15
CA SER A 90 -0.56 -11.39 4.31
C SER A 90 -1.31 -10.36 5.14
N VAL A 91 -2.18 -10.81 6.05
CA VAL A 91 -2.94 -9.94 6.95
C VAL A 91 -2.01 -9.15 7.87
N LEU A 92 -1.01 -9.79 8.48
CA LEU A 92 -0.06 -9.12 9.35
C LEU A 92 0.73 -8.02 8.60
N ILE A 93 1.23 -8.33 7.41
CA ILE A 93 1.98 -7.37 6.59
C ILE A 93 1.10 -6.18 6.21
N VAL A 94 -0.16 -6.41 5.84
CA VAL A 94 -1.10 -5.32 5.51
C VAL A 94 -1.42 -4.47 6.74
N ILE A 95 -1.55 -5.07 7.93
CA ILE A 95 -1.72 -4.32 9.19
C ILE A 95 -0.51 -3.41 9.44
N PHE A 96 0.70 -3.93 9.29
CA PHE A 96 1.92 -3.13 9.45
C PHE A 96 2.01 -2.00 8.43
N ASN A 97 1.75 -2.26 7.15
CA ASN A 97 1.75 -1.22 6.11
C ASN A 97 0.67 -0.16 6.36
N ALA A 98 -0.55 -0.58 6.74
CA ALA A 98 -1.63 0.33 7.10
C ALA A 98 -1.27 1.19 8.33
N ALA A 99 -0.59 0.62 9.32
CA ALA A 99 -0.14 1.37 10.49
C ALA A 99 0.96 2.38 10.13
N THR A 100 1.98 1.95 9.38
CA THR A 100 3.08 2.81 8.94
C THR A 100 2.56 4.03 8.18
N ILE A 101 1.51 3.86 7.37
CA ILE A 101 0.93 4.98 6.66
C ILE A 101 -0.06 5.81 7.46
N GLY A 102 -0.83 5.19 8.36
CA GLY A 102 -1.76 5.90 9.22
C GLY A 102 -1.06 6.86 10.17
N ALA A 103 0.11 6.47 10.70
CA ALA A 103 0.83 7.25 11.70
C ALA A 103 1.15 8.69 11.25
N PRO A 104 1.75 8.95 10.08
CA PRO A 104 1.96 10.30 9.56
C PRO A 104 0.71 11.19 9.52
N PHE A 105 -0.46 10.65 9.14
CA PHE A 105 -1.71 11.41 9.15
C PHE A 105 -2.15 11.81 10.57
N GLY A 106 -1.78 11.01 11.57
CA GLY A 106 -2.02 11.30 12.98
C GLY A 106 -1.00 12.24 13.62
N THR A 107 0.25 12.26 13.14
CA THR A 107 1.32 13.09 13.72
C THR A 107 1.48 14.45 13.06
N ASP A 108 1.32 14.52 11.74
CA ASP A 108 1.44 15.75 10.96
C ASP A 108 0.67 15.61 9.64
N PHE A 109 -0.58 16.06 9.64
CA PHE A 109 -1.46 15.94 8.47
C PHE A 109 -0.92 16.70 7.25
N THR A 110 -0.31 17.87 7.45
CA THR A 110 0.27 18.67 6.36
C THR A 110 1.40 17.89 5.69
N TYR A 111 2.31 17.34 6.48
CA TYR A 111 3.40 16.51 5.99
C TYR A 111 2.85 15.27 5.26
N ALA A 112 1.88 14.56 5.83
CA ALA A 112 1.30 13.37 5.22
C ALA A 112 0.59 13.67 3.88
N VAL A 113 -0.20 14.75 3.80
CA VAL A 113 -0.88 15.13 2.55
C VAL A 113 0.11 15.47 1.44
N VAL A 114 1.23 16.12 1.79
CA VAL A 114 2.24 16.53 0.80
C VAL A 114 3.11 15.37 0.35
N THR A 115 3.56 14.53 1.29
CA THR A 115 4.57 13.51 1.02
C THR A 115 3.98 12.16 0.64
N ILE A 116 2.83 11.80 1.22
CA ILE A 116 2.28 10.44 1.15
C ILE A 116 1.07 10.37 0.22
N LEU A 117 0.10 11.27 0.40
CA LEU A 117 -1.20 11.14 -0.27
C LEU A 117 -1.13 11.01 -1.80
N PRO A 118 -0.25 11.73 -2.54
CA PRO A 118 -0.27 11.70 -4.00
C PRO A 118 0.03 10.31 -4.59
N HIS A 119 1.04 9.60 -4.08
CA HIS A 119 1.38 8.25 -4.54
C HIS A 119 0.63 7.17 -3.75
N GLY A 120 0.40 7.41 -2.45
CA GLY A 120 -0.19 6.47 -1.51
C GLY A 120 -1.58 5.98 -1.92
N ILE A 121 -2.45 6.83 -2.47
CA ILE A 121 -3.79 6.39 -2.92
C ILE A 121 -3.69 5.22 -3.92
N ILE A 122 -2.71 5.26 -4.82
CA ILE A 122 -2.51 4.26 -5.86
C ILE A 122 -1.81 3.02 -5.29
N GLU A 123 -0.76 3.22 -4.48
CA GLU A 123 -0.03 2.15 -3.80
C GLU A 123 -0.93 1.33 -2.87
N TYR A 124 -1.75 1.97 -2.03
CA TYR A 124 -2.61 1.26 -1.10
C TYR A 124 -3.82 0.62 -1.78
N ALA A 125 -4.25 1.15 -2.92
CA ALA A 125 -5.17 0.42 -3.78
C ALA A 125 -4.53 -0.90 -4.24
N ALA A 126 -3.25 -0.88 -4.67
CA ALA A 126 -2.51 -2.09 -5.04
C ALA A 126 -2.43 -3.07 -3.86
N LEU A 127 -2.05 -2.60 -2.66
CA LEU A 127 -1.97 -3.43 -1.46
C LEU A 127 -3.31 -4.10 -1.09
N VAL A 128 -4.43 -3.39 -1.25
CA VAL A 128 -5.78 -3.95 -1.06
C VAL A 128 -6.07 -5.06 -2.07
N PHE A 129 -5.69 -4.88 -3.34
CA PHE A 129 -5.79 -5.95 -4.35
C PHE A 129 -4.86 -7.13 -4.04
N SER A 130 -3.64 -6.87 -3.53
CA SER A 130 -2.67 -7.88 -3.12
C SER A 130 -3.23 -8.76 -2.00
N LEU A 131 -3.86 -8.16 -0.98
CA LEU A 131 -4.53 -8.92 0.08
C LEU A 131 -5.75 -9.69 -0.42
N ALA A 132 -6.58 -9.09 -1.28
CA ALA A 132 -7.73 -9.79 -1.86
C ALA A 132 -7.29 -10.99 -2.70
N CYS A 133 -6.16 -10.87 -3.40
CA CYS A 133 -5.51 -11.94 -4.12
C CYS A 133 -5.06 -13.07 -3.16
N ALA A 134 -4.41 -12.72 -2.04
CA ALA A 134 -4.02 -13.67 -1.01
C ALA A 134 -5.24 -14.46 -0.47
N PHE A 135 -6.36 -13.78 -0.16
CA PHE A 135 -7.58 -14.44 0.29
C PHE A 135 -8.17 -15.39 -0.76
N ASN A 136 -8.10 -15.03 -2.04
CA ASN A 136 -8.53 -15.92 -3.12
C ASN A 136 -7.63 -17.16 -3.25
N ILE A 137 -6.32 -17.01 -3.05
CA ILE A 137 -5.38 -18.14 -2.99
C ILE A 137 -5.77 -19.05 -1.82
N THR A 138 -5.93 -18.52 -0.61
CA THR A 138 -6.36 -19.29 0.57
C THR A 138 -7.69 -20.00 0.35
N LYS A 139 -8.65 -19.37 -0.33
CA LYS A 139 -9.93 -20.02 -0.68
C LYS A 139 -9.73 -21.23 -1.59
N LEU A 140 -8.81 -21.17 -2.54
CA LEU A 140 -8.45 -22.30 -3.38
C LEU A 140 -7.77 -23.41 -2.58
N GLU A 141 -6.85 -23.08 -1.66
CA GLU A 141 -6.19 -24.06 -0.80
C GLU A 141 -7.19 -24.83 0.07
N ILE A 142 -8.13 -24.13 0.70
CA ILE A 142 -9.19 -24.75 1.51
C ILE A 142 -10.01 -25.73 0.66
N LYS A 143 -10.34 -25.36 -0.59
CA LYS A 143 -11.06 -26.25 -1.53
C LYS A 143 -10.22 -27.48 -1.90
N MET A 144 -8.93 -27.30 -2.16
CA MET A 144 -8.02 -28.41 -2.49
C MET A 144 -7.92 -29.42 -1.36
N ILE A 145 -7.79 -28.93 -0.12
CA ILE A 145 -7.75 -29.77 1.09
C ILE A 145 -9.06 -30.53 1.25
N LYS A 146 -10.20 -29.84 1.09
CA LYS A 146 -11.54 -30.44 1.22
C LYS A 146 -11.81 -31.53 0.18
N ASN A 147 -11.41 -31.30 -1.06
CA ASN A 147 -11.63 -32.23 -2.17
C ASN A 147 -10.57 -33.34 -2.27
N ARG A 148 -9.50 -33.29 -1.47
CA ARG A 148 -8.35 -34.23 -1.49
C ARG A 148 -7.77 -34.49 -2.88
N SER A 149 -7.91 -33.52 -3.80
CA SER A 149 -7.43 -33.63 -5.17
C SER A 149 -6.97 -32.28 -5.68
N PHE A 150 -5.66 -32.15 -5.92
CA PHE A 150 -5.06 -30.92 -6.41
C PHE A 150 -5.40 -30.64 -7.88
N ARG A 151 -5.23 -31.66 -8.73
CA ARG A 151 -5.35 -31.54 -10.19
C ARG A 151 -6.80 -31.33 -10.65
N ASN A 152 -7.76 -31.99 -10.00
CA ASN A 152 -9.18 -31.82 -10.32
C ASN A 152 -9.66 -30.44 -9.86
N THR A 153 -9.28 -30.02 -8.65
CA THR A 153 -9.66 -28.71 -8.11
C THR A 153 -9.14 -27.56 -8.97
N LEU A 154 -7.89 -27.60 -9.46
CA LEU A 154 -7.37 -26.56 -10.36
C LEU A 154 -8.13 -26.48 -11.69
N ASN A 155 -8.49 -27.63 -12.26
CA ASN A 155 -9.23 -27.68 -13.52
C ASN A 155 -10.68 -27.19 -13.37
N GLU A 156 -11.30 -27.48 -12.23
CA GLU A 156 -12.65 -27.03 -11.88
C GLU A 156 -12.69 -25.53 -11.57
N HIS A 157 -11.59 -24.97 -11.05
CA HIS A 157 -11.51 -23.59 -10.56
C HIS A 157 -10.62 -22.68 -11.44
N LYS A 158 -10.57 -22.95 -12.76
CA LYS A 158 -9.85 -22.11 -13.73
C LYS A 158 -10.27 -20.65 -13.70
N ARG A 159 -11.52 -20.37 -13.32
CA ARG A 159 -12.04 -19.00 -13.21
C ARG A 159 -11.44 -18.24 -12.03
N GLU A 160 -11.29 -18.87 -10.87
CA GLU A 160 -10.60 -18.26 -9.73
C GLU A 160 -9.11 -18.02 -10.01
N LEU A 161 -8.43 -18.95 -10.69
CA LEU A 161 -7.04 -18.76 -11.12
C LEU A 161 -6.90 -17.55 -12.06
N LYS A 162 -7.85 -17.39 -12.99
CA LYS A 162 -7.91 -16.22 -13.86
C LYS A 162 -8.12 -14.94 -13.07
N ASP A 163 -8.97 -14.96 -12.04
CA ASP A 163 -9.21 -13.79 -11.19
C ASP A 163 -7.96 -13.41 -10.38
N ILE A 164 -7.22 -14.38 -9.85
CA ILE A 164 -5.91 -14.19 -9.21
C ILE A 164 -4.93 -13.51 -10.17
N LEU A 165 -4.81 -14.03 -11.40
CA LEU A 165 -3.91 -13.45 -12.40
C LEU A 165 -4.30 -12.00 -12.75
N ILE A 166 -5.60 -11.72 -12.88
CA ILE A 166 -6.09 -10.35 -13.12
C ILE A 166 -5.73 -9.43 -11.95
N MET A 167 -5.88 -9.89 -10.71
CA MET A 167 -5.48 -9.09 -9.52
C MET A 167 -3.99 -8.79 -9.53
N ILE A 168 -3.13 -9.77 -9.81
CA ILE A 168 -1.68 -9.57 -9.91
C ILE A 168 -1.34 -8.53 -10.98
N VAL A 169 -1.98 -8.60 -12.15
CA VAL A 169 -1.77 -7.61 -13.22
C VAL A 169 -2.21 -6.21 -12.77
N ILE A 170 -3.35 -6.10 -12.07
CA ILE A 170 -3.81 -4.81 -11.52
C ILE A 170 -2.78 -4.25 -10.53
N VAL A 171 -2.28 -5.08 -9.60
CA VAL A 171 -1.25 -4.69 -8.62
C VAL A 171 0.00 -4.14 -9.33
N VAL A 172 0.54 -4.89 -10.28
CA VAL A 172 1.72 -4.50 -11.07
C VAL A 172 1.52 -3.13 -11.74
N VAL A 173 0.37 -2.92 -12.37
CA VAL A 173 0.06 -1.66 -13.07
C VAL A 173 -0.11 -0.50 -12.07
N LEU A 174 -0.82 -0.71 -10.97
CA LEU A 174 -1.01 0.33 -9.95
C LEU A 174 0.33 0.74 -9.34
N LEU A 175 1.19 -0.21 -8.97
CA LEU A 175 2.51 0.10 -8.39
C LEU A 175 3.43 0.84 -9.37
N ALA A 176 3.38 0.50 -10.66
CA ALA A 176 4.12 1.25 -11.67
C ALA A 176 3.66 2.71 -11.76
N ILE A 177 2.35 2.95 -11.70
CA ILE A 177 1.78 4.31 -11.66
C ILE A 177 2.19 5.03 -10.37
N ALA A 178 2.12 4.36 -9.21
CA ALA A 178 2.49 4.93 -7.92
C ALA A 178 3.96 5.39 -7.91
N ALA A 179 4.88 4.55 -8.38
CA ALA A 179 6.30 4.89 -8.43
C ALA A 179 6.59 6.08 -9.37
N ILE A 180 5.90 6.16 -10.51
CA ILE A 180 6.02 7.32 -11.42
C ILE A 180 5.54 8.60 -10.72
N ILE A 181 4.42 8.54 -10.00
CA ILE A 181 3.88 9.67 -9.25
C ILE A 181 4.85 10.08 -8.14
N GLU A 182 5.43 9.13 -7.41
CA GLU A 182 6.35 9.41 -6.31
C GLU A 182 7.63 10.12 -6.79
N CYS A 183 8.29 9.59 -7.83
CA CYS A 183 9.52 10.19 -8.34
C CYS A 183 9.34 11.55 -9.01
N ASN A 184 8.19 11.80 -9.65
CA ASN A 184 8.00 13.02 -10.42
C ASN A 184 7.17 14.06 -9.66
N LEU A 185 6.00 13.66 -9.18
CA LEU A 185 5.04 14.58 -8.59
C LEU A 185 5.35 14.87 -7.13
N VAL A 186 5.59 13.84 -6.31
CA VAL A 186 5.86 14.04 -4.88
C VAL A 186 7.16 14.81 -4.69
N GLU A 187 8.23 14.42 -5.40
CA GLU A 187 9.49 15.16 -5.37
C GLU A 187 9.26 16.64 -5.72
N TYR A 188 8.51 16.93 -6.79
CA TYR A 188 8.20 18.31 -7.19
C TYR A 188 7.39 19.09 -6.13
N ILE A 189 6.33 18.48 -5.58
CA ILE A 189 5.49 19.12 -4.57
C ILE A 189 6.31 19.38 -3.30
N MET A 190 7.15 18.44 -2.87
CA MET A 190 8.01 18.62 -1.71
C MET A 190 8.98 19.78 -1.91
N ARG A 191 9.65 19.85 -3.07
CA ARG A 191 10.53 20.96 -3.44
C ARG A 191 9.81 22.31 -3.38
N TRP A 192 8.63 22.41 -3.98
CA TRP A 192 7.85 23.64 -4.00
C TRP A 192 7.36 24.04 -2.59
N PHE A 193 6.79 23.09 -1.85
CA PHE A 193 6.12 23.33 -0.58
C PHE A 193 7.13 23.54 0.56
N PHE A 194 8.07 22.62 0.73
CA PHE A 194 9.07 22.65 1.81
C PHE A 194 10.40 23.28 1.40
N GLY A 195 10.70 23.49 0.12
CA GLY A 195 11.93 24.17 -0.32
C GLY A 195 13.13 23.26 -0.54
N PHE A 196 12.91 21.97 -0.83
CA PHE A 196 13.94 21.08 -1.38
C PHE A 196 14.32 21.41 -2.82
#